data_AF-A0A3D2AYG1-F1
#
_entry.id   AF-A0A3D2AYG1-F1
#
_cell.length_a   1.000
_cell.length_b   1.000
_cell.length_c   1.000
_cell.angle_alpha   90.00
_cell.angle_beta   90.00
_cell.angle_gamma   90.00
#
_symmetry.space_group_name_H-M   'P 1'
#
loop_
_entity.id
_entity.type
_entity.pdbx_description
1 polymer ?
#
loop_
_entity_poly.entity_id
_entity_poly.type
_entity_poly.pdbx_seq_one_letter_code
_entity_poly.pdbx_strand_id
1 'polypeptide(L)' 'MRNPVAWAFGNEGGGLSNDLESASTRQIHIPQADTPVESLNVAAAVAVCLFEQNRQRLS' A
#
# COMPACT_ATOMS: atom_id res chain seq x y z
N MET A 1 9.25 1.20 -7.14
CA MET A 1 8.81 0.75 -8.48
C MET A 1 9.26 1.78 -9.50
N ARG A 2 9.87 1.34 -10.61
CA ARG A 2 10.55 2.26 -11.55
C ARG A 2 9.66 2.78 -12.68
N ASN A 3 8.67 1.99 -13.12
CA ASN A 3 7.70 2.41 -14.13
C ASN A 3 6.54 3.22 -13.51
N PRO A 4 5.68 3.87 -14.33
CA PRO A 4 4.43 4.46 -13.85
C PRO A 4 3.54 3.40 -13.18
N VAL A 5 3.01 3.70 -12.01
CA VAL A 5 2.13 2.82 -11.22
C VAL A 5 1.01 3.67 -10.62
N ALA A 6 -0.22 3.15 -10.66
CA ALA A 6 -1.33 3.68 -9.88
C ALA A 6 -1.42 2.90 -8.57
N TRP A 7 -1.45 3.61 -7.44
CA TRP A 7 -1.66 3.01 -6.14
C TRP A 7 -3.14 3.06 -5.78
N ALA A 8 -3.65 1.95 -5.26
CA ALA A 8 -4.98 1.87 -4.69
C ALA A 8 -4.85 1.55 -3.20
N PHE A 9 -5.58 2.28 -2.37
CA PHE A 9 -5.60 2.09 -0.92
C PHE A 9 -7.04 1.93 -0.44
N GLY A 10 -7.22 0.96 0.44
CA GLY A 10 -8.47 0.70 1.15
C GLY A 10 -8.62 1.55 2.41
N ASN A 11 -9.78 1.49 3.06
CA ASN A 11 -9.95 2.05 4.40
C ASN A 11 -9.30 1.14 5.48
N GLU A 12 -9.05 1.67 6.68
CA GLU A 12 -8.32 0.94 7.73
C GLU A 12 -8.94 -0.40 8.13
N GLY A 13 -10.27 -0.53 8.13
CA GLY A 13 -10.96 -1.76 8.58
C GLY A 13 -11.54 -2.65 7.49
N GLY A 14 -11.85 -2.11 6.31
CA GLY A 14 -12.52 -2.81 5.21
C GLY A 14 -11.62 -3.08 4.00
N GLY A 15 -10.40 -2.53 3.97
CA GLY A 15 -9.47 -2.76 2.89
C GLY A 15 -9.96 -2.20 1.54
N LEU A 16 -9.41 -2.75 0.45
CA LEU A 16 -9.75 -2.36 -0.91
C LEU A 16 -11.12 -2.94 -1.30
N SER A 17 -11.84 -2.25 -2.20
CA SER A 17 -13.04 -2.85 -2.78
C SER A 17 -12.66 -4.04 -3.66
N ASN A 18 -13.53 -5.05 -3.72
CA ASN A 18 -13.32 -6.24 -4.55
C ASN A 18 -13.04 -5.91 -6.02
N ASP A 19 -13.67 -4.86 -6.55
CA ASP A 19 -13.47 -4.40 -7.92
C ASP A 19 -12.04 -3.89 -8.15
N LEU A 20 -11.53 -3.08 -7.22
CA LEU A 20 -10.15 -2.58 -7.29
C LEU A 20 -9.14 -3.69 -7.02
N GLU A 21 -9.45 -4.59 -6.11
CA GLU A 21 -8.63 -5.76 -5.82
C GLU A 21 -8.48 -6.65 -7.06
N SER A 22 -9.59 -6.93 -7.75
CA SER A 22 -9.63 -7.74 -8.98
C SER A 22 -8.97 -7.05 -10.17
N ALA A 23 -9.02 -5.72 -10.23
CA ALA A 23 -8.35 -4.93 -11.27
C ALA A 23 -6.84 -4.71 -10.99
N SER A 24 -6.38 -4.99 -9.76
CA SER A 24 -4.99 -4.77 -9.38
C SER A 24 -4.06 -5.76 -10.08
N THR A 25 -2.97 -5.25 -10.65
CA THR A 25 -1.95 -6.11 -11.27
C THR A 25 -1.01 -6.71 -10.23
N ARG A 26 -0.93 -6.09 -9.04
CA ARG A 26 -0.06 -6.49 -7.94
C ARG A 26 -0.68 -6.08 -6.62
N GLN A 27 -0.67 -7.02 -5.68
CA GLN A 27 -0.99 -6.77 -4.28
C GLN A 27 0.30 -6.74 -3.46
N ILE A 28 0.39 -5.81 -2.51
CA ILE A 28 1.50 -5.72 -1.56
C ILE A 28 0.97 -5.42 -0.17
N HIS A 29 1.76 -5.73 0.85
CA HIS A 29 1.44 -5.47 2.25
C HIS A 29 2.64 -4.82 2.95
N ILE A 30 2.38 -3.91 3.90
CA ILE A 30 3.41 -3.33 4.77
C ILE A 30 3.54 -4.26 5.98
N PRO A 31 4.67 -4.94 6.19
CA PRO A 31 4.84 -5.82 7.34
C PRO A 31 4.59 -5.06 8.65
N GLN A 32 3.68 -5.59 9.46
CA GLN A 32 3.42 -5.09 10.81
C GLN A 32 4.13 -5.99 11.82
N ALA A 33 4.54 -5.41 12.96
CA ALA A 33 5.08 -6.20 14.07
C ALA A 33 3.96 -7.06 14.69
N ASP A 34 4.32 -8.10 15.45
CA ASP A 34 3.39 -9.00 16.14
C ASP A 34 2.62 -8.34 17.32
N THR A 35 2.42 -7.03 17.26
CA THR A 35 1.62 -6.25 18.20
C THR A 35 0.15 -6.23 17.74
N PRO A 36 -0.82 -5.95 18.63
CA PRO A 36 -2.26 -6.04 18.32
C PRO A 36 -2.78 -4.90 17.42
N VAL A 37 -1.91 -4.28 16.61
CA VAL A 37 -2.30 -3.23 15.67
C VAL A 37 -2.76 -3.89 14.37
N GLU A 38 -4.08 -3.97 14.19
CA GLU A 38 -4.70 -4.63 13.02
C GLU A 38 -4.40 -3.93 11.69
N SER A 39 -4.22 -2.60 11.69
CA SER A 39 -3.94 -1.83 10.48
C SER A 39 -3.18 -0.53 10.79
N LEU A 40 -2.47 -0.02 9.78
CA LEU A 40 -1.97 1.36 9.79
C LEU A 40 -3.07 2.34 9.37
N ASN A 41 -2.96 3.58 9.84
CA ASN A 41 -3.71 4.68 9.24
C ASN A 41 -3.39 4.79 7.74
N VAL A 42 -4.42 5.06 6.92
CA VAL A 42 -4.26 5.06 5.45
C VAL A 42 -3.20 6.07 5.00
N ALA A 43 -3.15 7.28 5.59
CA ALA A 43 -2.17 8.29 5.19
C ALA A 43 -0.72 7.84 5.50
N ALA A 44 -0.51 7.13 6.61
CA ALA A 44 0.79 6.53 6.93
C ALA A 44 1.18 5.45 5.91
N ALA A 45 0.24 4.57 5.52
CA ALA A 45 0.48 3.56 4.50
C ALA A 45 0.83 4.18 3.14
N VAL A 46 0.10 5.23 2.72
CA VAL A 46 0.40 5.97 1.49
C VAL A 46 1.81 6.57 1.53
N ALA A 47 2.18 7.21 2.64
CA ALA A 47 3.52 7.79 2.79
C ALA A 47 4.61 6.72 2.62
N VAL A 48 4.51 5.59 3.31
CA VAL A 48 5.47 4.48 3.19
C VAL A 48 5.60 4.02 1.74
N CYS A 49 4.48 3.77 1.04
CA CYS A 49 4.47 3.32 -0.34
C CYS A 49 5.11 4.33 -1.31
N LEU A 50 4.80 5.62 -1.16
CA LEU A 50 5.36 6.68 -2.01
C LEU A 50 6.86 6.89 -1.77
N PHE A 51 7.31 6.88 -0.52
CA PHE A 51 8.74 7.00 -0.20
C PHE A 51 9.53 5.79 -0.68
N GLU A 52 8.99 4.57 -0.56
CA GLU A 52 9.63 3.37 -1.11
C GLU A 52 9.69 3.41 -2.64
N GLN A 53 8.63 3.90 -3.30
CA GLN A 53 8.67 4.12 -4.73
C GLN A 53 9.76 5.13 -5.13
N ASN A 54 9.86 6.25 -4.41
CA ASN A 54 10.89 7.26 -4.65
C ASN A 54 12.30 6.68 -4.44
N ARG A 55 12.52 5.93 -3.35
CA ARG A 55 13.79 5.25 -3.06
C ARG A 55 14.22 4.34 -4.22
N GLN A 56 13.30 3.54 -4.75
CA GLN A 56 13.58 2.66 -5.90
C GLN A 56 13.80 3.38 -7.23
N ARG A 57 13.37 4.65 -7.36
CA ARG A 57 13.59 5.48 -8.56
C ARG A 57 14.91 6.24 -8.50
N LEU A 58 15.38 6.55 -7.29
CA LEU A 58 16.67 7.20 -7.05
C LEU A 58 17.85 6.22 -7.13
N SER A 59 17.62 4.93 -6.88
CA SER A 59 18.56 3.84 -7.16
C SER A 59 18.35 3.29 -8.56
#